data_AF-A0A8T1VLB9-F1
#
_entry.id   AF-A0A8T1VLB9-F1
#
_cell.length_a   1.000
_cell.length_b   1.000
_cell.length_c   1.000
_cell.angle_alpha   90.00
_cell.angle_beta   90.00
_cell.angle_gamma   90.00
#
_symmetry.space_group_name_H-M   'P 1'
#
loop_
_entity.id
_entity.type
_entity.pdbx_description
1 polymer ?
#
loop_
_entity_poly.entity_id
_entity_poly.type
_entity_poly.pdbx_seq_one_letter_code
_entity_poly.pdbx_strand_id
1 'polypeptide(L)'
;MRGYSSRRDPQPCTRRSISRKEDLKKQELVEAYDRLNEQISMNETAIDDALVYIKAIKDVDEGVALEQHNQIMELVVSINKEKERRAGALAALIVYSFADKQDALLSLLEGEPSRERRNGANHDKLRTISSQIEEKDSVLETLETHLNEQLQWVTGIPSCVPEADKALQFKALRKMSKRLTKEQAAKEQLERERDQVMKSFLRTKRSGSW
;
A
#
# COMPACT_ATOMS: atom_id res chain seq x y z
N MET A 1 17.27 1.42 -61.13
CA MET A 1 15.89 1.19 -60.66
C MET A 1 15.93 0.86 -59.17
N ARG A 2 14.93 1.35 -58.43
CA ARG A 2 14.62 1.21 -56.99
C ARG A 2 14.90 -0.23 -56.50
N GLY A 3 15.50 -0.50 -55.33
CA GLY A 3 15.26 0.13 -54.03
C GLY A 3 14.13 -0.62 -53.30
N TYR A 4 14.43 -1.73 -52.63
CA TYR A 4 13.52 -2.39 -51.68
C TYR A 4 14.27 -2.66 -50.36
N SER A 5 14.32 -1.63 -49.53
CA SER A 5 14.58 -1.79 -48.09
C SER A 5 13.30 -2.33 -47.45
N SER A 6 13.32 -3.59 -47.02
CA SER A 6 12.31 -4.16 -46.14
C SER A 6 12.43 -3.48 -44.77
N ARG A 7 11.56 -2.51 -44.51
CA ARG A 7 11.38 -1.94 -43.17
C ARG A 7 10.70 -3.01 -42.32
N ARG A 8 11.43 -3.55 -41.34
CA ARG A 8 10.80 -4.13 -40.15
C ARG A 8 10.40 -2.97 -39.25
N ASP A 9 9.11 -2.77 -39.10
CA ASP A 9 8.56 -1.86 -38.10
C ASP A 9 8.95 -2.36 -36.69
N PRO A 10 9.47 -1.50 -35.80
CA PRO A 10 9.52 -1.83 -34.38
C PRO A 10 8.12 -1.64 -33.80
N GLN A 11 7.50 -2.69 -33.25
CA GLN A 11 6.41 -2.56 -32.28
C GLN A 11 7.01 -2.24 -30.89
N PRO A 12 6.56 -1.15 -30.22
CA PRO A 12 6.73 -1.03 -28.78
C PRO A 12 5.39 -0.69 -28.12
N CYS A 13 4.46 -1.66 -28.02
CA CYS A 13 3.18 -1.46 -27.31
C CYS A 13 2.91 -2.47 -26.20
N THR A 14 3.75 -3.49 -26.01
CA THR A 14 3.50 -4.57 -25.05
C THR A 14 4.06 -4.32 -23.65
N ARG A 15 5.17 -3.58 -23.50
CA ARG A 15 5.82 -3.43 -22.18
C ARG A 15 5.11 -2.49 -21.21
N ARG A 16 4.48 -1.43 -21.73
CA ARG A 16 3.80 -0.38 -20.91
C ARG A 16 2.39 -0.79 -20.46
N SER A 17 1.73 -1.67 -21.21
CA SER A 17 0.38 -2.17 -20.93
C SER A 17 0.37 -3.31 -19.91
N ILE A 18 1.46 -4.07 -19.80
CA ILE A 18 1.64 -5.12 -18.80
C ILE A 18 1.90 -4.50 -17.42
N SER A 19 2.85 -3.55 -17.31
CA SER A 19 3.14 -2.84 -16.06
C SER A 19 1.90 -2.12 -15.48
N ARG A 20 1.10 -1.44 -16.31
CA ARG A 20 -0.12 -0.76 -15.84
C ARG A 20 -1.18 -1.74 -15.29
N LYS A 21 -1.26 -2.96 -15.83
CA LYS A 21 -2.18 -4.00 -15.33
C LYS A 21 -1.68 -4.61 -14.02
N GLU A 22 -0.36 -4.76 -13.89
CA GLU A 22 0.28 -5.24 -12.66
C GLU A 22 0.08 -4.24 -11.52
N ASP A 23 0.15 -2.94 -11.81
CA ASP A 23 -0.09 -1.88 -10.85
C ASP A 23 -1.56 -1.87 -10.38
N LEU A 24 -2.52 -2.02 -11.31
CA LEU A 24 -3.96 -2.09 -10.98
C LEU A 24 -4.30 -3.28 -10.08
N LYS A 25 -3.80 -4.48 -10.40
CA LYS A 25 -4.07 -5.68 -9.60
C LYS A 25 -3.48 -5.58 -8.20
N LYS A 26 -2.29 -4.96 -8.07
CA LYS A 26 -1.68 -4.68 -6.76
C LYS A 26 -2.56 -3.74 -5.95
N GLN A 27 -3.05 -2.67 -6.57
CA GLN A 27 -3.91 -1.68 -5.95
C GLN A 27 -5.22 -2.32 -5.47
N GLU A 28 -5.88 -3.13 -6.30
CA GLU A 28 -7.09 -3.86 -5.91
C GLU A 28 -6.88 -4.74 -4.66
N LEU A 29 -5.73 -5.42 -4.56
CA LEU A 29 -5.39 -6.25 -3.40
C LEU A 29 -5.15 -5.42 -2.14
N VAL A 30 -4.49 -4.26 -2.27
CA VAL A 30 -4.28 -3.32 -1.16
C VAL A 30 -5.63 -2.77 -0.68
N GLU A 31 -6.47 -2.29 -1.59
CA GLU A 31 -7.79 -1.76 -1.26
C GLU A 31 -8.68 -2.81 -0.57
N ALA A 32 -8.69 -4.06 -1.06
CA ALA A 32 -9.46 -5.12 -0.45
C ALA A 32 -8.99 -5.42 0.98
N TYR A 33 -7.67 -5.43 1.19
CA TYR A 33 -7.07 -5.61 2.51
C TYR A 33 -7.40 -4.45 3.46
N ASP A 34 -7.27 -3.20 2.99
CA ASP A 34 -7.50 -2.01 3.81
C ASP A 34 -8.96 -1.85 4.20
N ARG A 35 -9.91 -2.10 3.28
CA ARG A 35 -11.35 -2.09 3.59
C ARG A 35 -11.71 -3.09 4.70
N LEU A 36 -11.16 -4.30 4.64
CA LEU A 36 -11.37 -5.31 5.68
C LEU A 36 -10.75 -4.89 7.01
N ASN A 37 -9.60 -4.21 6.98
CA ASN A 37 -8.98 -3.69 8.19
C ASN A 37 -9.83 -2.60 8.85
N GLU A 38 -10.37 -1.67 8.06
CA GLU A 38 -11.27 -0.62 8.55
C GLU A 38 -12.55 -1.17 9.15
N GLN A 39 -13.17 -2.16 8.47
CA GLN A 39 -14.40 -2.79 8.95
C GLN A 39 -14.19 -3.49 10.29
N ILE A 40 -13.07 -4.20 10.47
CA ILE A 40 -12.70 -4.81 11.76
C ILE A 40 -12.53 -3.72 12.83
N SER A 41 -11.78 -2.65 12.56
CA SER A 41 -11.56 -1.57 13.54
C SER A 41 -12.85 -0.86 13.95
N MET A 42 -13.76 -0.64 13.00
CA MET A 42 -15.08 -0.07 13.28
C MET A 42 -15.91 -1.00 14.17
N ASN A 43 -15.94 -2.29 13.84
CA ASN A 43 -16.70 -3.29 14.59
C ASN A 43 -16.12 -3.51 16.01
N GLU A 44 -14.80 -3.49 16.17
CA GLU A 44 -14.15 -3.58 17.49
C GLU A 44 -14.50 -2.36 18.35
N THR A 45 -14.44 -1.15 17.78
CA THR A 45 -14.88 0.08 18.46
C THR A 45 -16.36 0.00 18.87
N ALA A 46 -17.22 -0.53 18.00
CA ALA A 46 -18.65 -0.67 18.31
C ALA A 46 -18.92 -1.63 19.48
N ILE A 47 -18.13 -2.69 19.63
CA ILE A 47 -18.20 -3.58 20.80
C ILE A 47 -17.75 -2.83 22.05
N ASP A 48 -16.64 -2.11 22.00
CA ASP A 48 -16.14 -1.34 23.14
C ASP A 48 -17.16 -0.30 23.61
N ASP A 49 -17.78 0.42 22.67
CA ASP A 49 -18.84 1.39 22.95
C ASP A 49 -20.10 0.72 23.55
N ALA A 50 -20.50 -0.44 23.02
CA ALA A 50 -21.62 -1.21 23.57
C ALA A 50 -21.34 -1.67 25.01
N LEU A 51 -20.11 -2.12 25.30
CA LEU A 51 -19.70 -2.52 26.65
C LEU A 51 -19.66 -1.34 27.62
N VAL A 52 -19.21 -0.16 27.16
CA VAL A 52 -19.25 1.08 27.96
C VAL A 52 -20.69 1.48 28.27
N TYR A 53 -21.58 1.41 27.27
CA TYR A 53 -23.00 1.71 27.44
C TYR A 53 -23.67 0.79 28.46
N ILE A 54 -23.45 -0.53 28.36
CA ILE A 54 -23.97 -1.51 29.32
C ILE A 54 -23.51 -1.19 30.75
N LYS A 55 -22.23 -0.85 30.93
CA LYS A 55 -21.69 -0.49 32.25
C LYS A 55 -22.26 0.80 32.83
N ALA A 56 -22.70 1.73 31.97
CA ALA A 56 -23.21 3.03 32.38
C ALA A 56 -24.66 2.98 32.88
N ILE A 57 -25.42 1.96 32.52
CA ILE A 57 -26.82 1.80 32.95
C ILE A 57 -26.87 0.99 34.24
N LYS A 58 -27.41 1.60 35.31
CA LYS A 58 -27.42 1.00 36.66
C LYS A 58 -28.48 -0.09 36.86
N ASP A 59 -29.52 -0.14 36.03
CA ASP A 59 -30.69 -1.03 36.21
C ASP A 59 -31.16 -1.58 34.85
N VAL A 60 -30.35 -2.43 34.20
CA VAL A 60 -30.75 -3.12 32.97
C VAL A 60 -31.60 -4.34 33.34
N ASP A 61 -32.82 -4.41 32.81
CA ASP A 61 -33.66 -5.61 32.89
C ASP A 61 -32.94 -6.84 32.31
N GLU A 62 -33.16 -8.01 32.91
CA GLU A 62 -32.44 -9.25 32.54
C GLU A 62 -32.67 -9.62 31.06
N GLY A 63 -33.86 -9.34 30.50
CA GLY A 63 -34.15 -9.57 29.09
C GLY A 63 -33.37 -8.64 28.16
N VAL A 64 -33.23 -7.36 28.53
CA VAL A 64 -32.44 -6.37 27.77
C VAL A 64 -30.95 -6.70 27.82
N ALA A 65 -30.45 -7.13 28.99
CA ALA A 65 -29.07 -7.57 29.15
C ALA A 65 -28.75 -8.80 28.29
N LEU A 66 -29.66 -9.77 28.23
CA LEU A 66 -29.51 -10.97 27.40
C LEU A 66 -29.51 -10.64 25.90
N GLU A 67 -30.39 -9.73 25.46
CA GLU A 67 -30.45 -9.31 24.06
C GLU A 67 -29.17 -8.56 23.64
N GLN A 68 -28.68 -7.64 24.49
CA GLN A 68 -27.40 -6.95 24.27
C GLN A 68 -26.22 -7.92 24.24
N HIS A 69 -26.21 -8.93 25.12
CA HIS A 69 -25.20 -9.98 25.11
C HIS A 69 -25.22 -10.78 23.79
N ASN A 70 -26.40 -11.13 23.28
CA ASN A 70 -26.53 -11.81 21.99
C ASN A 70 -26.02 -10.94 20.83
N GLN A 71 -26.35 -9.65 20.81
CA GLN A 71 -25.84 -8.72 19.79
C GLN A 71 -24.32 -8.60 19.82
N ILE A 72 -23.70 -8.53 21.00
CA ILE A 72 -22.24 -8.56 21.15
C ILE A 72 -21.66 -9.86 20.61
N MET A 73 -22.27 -11.01 20.93
CA MET A 73 -21.82 -12.30 20.43
C MET A 73 -21.92 -12.41 18.90
N GLU A 74 -23.00 -11.91 18.29
CA GLU A 74 -23.15 -11.85 16.83
C GLU A 74 -22.08 -10.96 16.17
N LEU A 75 -21.76 -9.81 16.79
CA LEU A 75 -20.69 -8.93 16.34
C LEU A 75 -19.31 -9.60 16.45
N VAL A 76 -19.02 -10.30 17.54
CA VAL A 76 -17.77 -11.07 17.71
C VAL A 76 -17.62 -12.12 16.60
N VAL A 77 -18.68 -12.88 16.31
CA VAL A 77 -18.67 -13.86 15.21
C VAL A 77 -18.42 -13.19 13.86
N SER A 78 -19.01 -12.02 13.63
CA SER A 78 -18.84 -11.25 12.38
C SER A 78 -17.41 -10.73 12.23
N ILE A 79 -16.82 -10.17 13.29
CA ILE A 79 -15.42 -9.72 13.33
C ILE A 79 -14.47 -10.88 13.04
N ASN A 80 -14.73 -12.07 13.59
CA ASN A 80 -13.89 -13.23 13.34
C ASN A 80 -13.92 -13.65 11.86
N LYS A 81 -15.08 -13.62 11.21
CA LYS A 81 -15.20 -13.85 9.76
C LYS A 81 -14.43 -12.82 8.95
N GLU A 82 -14.48 -11.55 9.34
CA GLU A 82 -13.73 -10.48 8.68
C GLU A 82 -12.22 -10.64 8.88
N LYS A 83 -11.77 -11.05 10.08
CA LYS A 83 -10.35 -11.36 10.37
C LYS A 83 -9.84 -12.50 9.49
N GLU A 84 -10.64 -13.54 9.27
CA GLU A 84 -10.31 -14.63 8.34
C GLU A 84 -10.20 -14.12 6.90
N ARG A 85 -11.14 -13.28 6.44
CA ARG A 85 -11.09 -12.65 5.12
C ARG A 85 -9.86 -11.76 4.96
N ARG A 86 -9.51 -10.98 5.99
CA ARG A 86 -8.30 -10.12 6.01
C ARG A 86 -7.04 -10.97 5.91
N ALA A 87 -6.99 -12.11 6.60
CA ALA A 87 -5.87 -13.05 6.49
C ALA A 87 -5.73 -13.60 5.06
N GLY A 88 -6.84 -13.93 4.39
CA GLY A 88 -6.86 -14.34 3.00
C GLY A 88 -6.38 -13.24 2.03
N ALA A 89 -6.89 -12.01 2.19
CA ALA A 89 -6.47 -10.86 1.39
C ALA A 89 -4.99 -10.53 1.58
N LEU A 90 -4.49 -10.57 2.82
CA LEU A 90 -3.08 -10.39 3.13
C LEU A 90 -2.21 -11.48 2.47
N ALA A 91 -2.63 -12.75 2.53
CA ALA A 91 -1.91 -13.83 1.88
C ALA A 91 -1.82 -13.62 0.36
N ALA A 92 -2.91 -13.21 -0.29
CA ALA A 92 -2.92 -12.89 -1.71
C ALA A 92 -1.97 -11.72 -2.03
N LEU A 93 -1.99 -10.66 -1.21
CA LEU A 93 -1.11 -9.50 -1.36
C LEU A 93 0.38 -9.88 -1.20
N ILE A 94 0.70 -10.74 -0.23
CA ILE A 94 2.06 -11.25 -0.03
C ILE A 94 2.49 -12.07 -1.25
N VAL A 95 1.71 -13.07 -1.66
CA VAL A 95 2.06 -13.91 -2.82
C VAL A 95 2.30 -13.05 -4.06
N TYR A 96 1.44 -12.06 -4.29
CA TYR A 96 1.60 -11.13 -5.40
C TYR A 96 2.88 -10.29 -5.29
N SER A 97 3.15 -9.70 -4.12
CA SER A 97 4.31 -8.83 -3.89
C SER A 97 5.65 -9.57 -3.95
N PHE A 98 5.62 -10.89 -3.76
CA PHE A 98 6.80 -11.77 -3.81
C PHE A 98 6.81 -12.69 -5.04
N ALA A 99 6.00 -12.41 -6.07
CA ALA A 99 5.89 -13.24 -7.26
C ALA A 99 7.25 -13.52 -7.94
N ASP A 100 8.12 -12.51 -8.01
CA ASP A 100 9.48 -12.62 -8.59
C ASP A 100 10.55 -13.07 -7.57
N LYS A 101 10.15 -13.33 -6.32
CA LYS A 101 11.02 -13.65 -5.19
C LYS A 101 10.52 -14.90 -4.46
N GLN A 102 9.97 -15.87 -5.20
CA GLN A 102 9.36 -17.09 -4.62
C GLN A 102 10.33 -17.89 -3.74
N ASP A 103 11.58 -18.06 -4.16
CA ASP A 103 12.58 -18.80 -3.37
C ASP A 103 12.83 -18.16 -2.00
N ALA A 104 12.84 -16.82 -1.95
CA ALA A 104 12.97 -16.09 -0.69
C ALA A 104 11.72 -16.25 0.19
N LEU A 105 10.54 -16.34 -0.42
CA LEU A 105 9.28 -16.58 0.29
C LEU A 105 9.24 -18.00 0.87
N LEU A 106 9.62 -19.02 0.08
CA LEU A 106 9.68 -20.42 0.50
C LEU A 106 10.66 -20.61 1.67
N SER A 107 11.86 -20.05 1.56
CA SER A 107 12.86 -20.07 2.65
C SER A 107 12.33 -19.44 3.94
N LEU A 108 11.47 -18.42 3.83
CA LEU A 108 10.84 -17.76 4.97
C LEU A 108 9.76 -18.61 5.63
N LEU A 109 9.05 -19.44 4.85
CA LEU A 109 8.03 -20.36 5.34
C LEU A 109 8.65 -21.62 5.98
N GLU A 110 9.81 -22.05 5.51
CA GLU A 110 10.57 -23.19 6.05
C GLU A 110 11.29 -22.85 7.37
N GLY A 111 11.48 -21.56 7.67
CA GLY A 111 12.10 -21.10 8.91
C GLY A 111 11.22 -21.25 10.16
N GLU A 112 11.85 -21.31 11.33
CA GLU A 112 11.10 -21.41 12.59
C GLU A 112 10.21 -20.17 12.84
N PRO A 113 8.94 -20.36 13.21
CA PRO A 113 8.06 -19.25 13.53
C PRO A 113 8.46 -18.59 14.84
N SER A 114 8.48 -17.26 14.86
CA SER A 114 8.72 -16.47 16.07
C SER A 114 7.54 -16.59 17.04
N ARG A 115 7.85 -16.54 18.34
CA ARG A 115 6.86 -16.62 19.44
C ARG A 115 6.14 -15.30 19.76
N GLU A 116 6.44 -14.22 19.05
CA GLU A 116 5.94 -12.89 19.41
C GLU A 116 4.56 -12.61 18.79
N ARG A 117 3.54 -12.39 19.62
CA ARG A 117 2.24 -11.86 19.17
C ARG A 117 2.39 -10.38 18.81
N ARG A 118 2.51 -10.05 17.52
CA ARG A 118 2.48 -8.64 17.02
C ARG A 118 1.42 -8.38 15.94
N ASN A 119 0.50 -9.31 15.71
CA ASN A 119 -0.36 -9.26 14.51
C ASN A 119 -1.22 -7.99 14.39
N GLY A 120 -1.82 -7.49 15.48
CA GLY A 120 -2.65 -6.27 15.45
C GLY A 120 -1.86 -5.02 15.02
N ALA A 121 -0.79 -4.68 15.74
CA ALA A 121 0.06 -3.54 15.44
C ALA A 121 0.72 -3.62 14.04
N ASN A 122 0.97 -4.83 13.54
CA ASN A 122 1.50 -5.01 12.19
C ASN A 122 0.47 -4.68 11.10
N HIS A 123 -0.83 -4.91 11.33
CA HIS A 123 -1.87 -4.57 10.35
C HIS A 123 -2.00 -3.06 10.17
N ASP A 124 -2.02 -2.32 11.28
CA ASP A 124 -2.06 -0.86 11.27
C ASP A 124 -0.80 -0.27 10.65
N LYS A 125 0.37 -0.79 11.05
CA LYS A 125 1.64 -0.38 10.47
C LYS A 125 1.69 -0.62 8.96
N LEU A 126 1.19 -1.77 8.49
CA LEU A 126 1.14 -2.07 7.06
C LEU A 126 0.27 -1.07 6.31
N ARG A 127 -0.93 -0.77 6.83
CA ARG A 127 -1.84 0.24 6.27
C ARG A 127 -1.20 1.63 6.23
N THR A 128 -0.57 2.06 7.33
CA THR A 128 0.12 3.38 7.38
C THR A 128 1.21 3.48 6.32
N ILE A 129 2.05 2.45 6.17
CA ILE A 129 3.12 2.44 5.17
C ILE A 129 2.53 2.47 3.75
N SER A 130 1.47 1.69 3.48
CA SER A 130 0.79 1.71 2.18
C SER A 130 0.28 3.12 1.83
N SER A 131 -0.40 3.78 2.77
CA SER A 131 -0.90 5.15 2.57
C SER A 131 0.23 6.16 2.34
N GLN A 132 1.35 6.03 3.05
CA GLN A 132 2.52 6.88 2.83
C GLN A 132 3.14 6.66 1.44
N ILE A 133 3.16 5.43 0.93
CA ILE A 133 3.65 5.13 -0.42
C ILE A 133 2.76 5.82 -1.47
N GLU A 134 1.44 5.75 -1.32
CA GLU A 134 0.48 6.40 -2.23
C GLU A 134 0.64 7.94 -2.22
N GLU A 135 0.85 8.54 -1.05
CA GLU A 135 1.17 9.96 -0.94
C GLU A 135 2.48 10.28 -1.68
N LYS A 136 3.52 9.46 -1.51
CA LYS A 136 4.78 9.62 -2.24
C LYS A 136 4.61 9.48 -3.75
N ASP A 137 3.79 8.56 -4.21
CA ASP A 137 3.48 8.40 -5.63
C ASP A 137 2.82 9.65 -6.23
N SER A 138 1.84 10.20 -5.52
CA SER A 138 1.18 11.45 -5.90
C SER A 138 2.16 12.63 -5.97
N VAL A 139 3.07 12.72 -5.00
CA VAL A 139 4.13 13.75 -4.97
C VAL A 139 5.12 13.56 -6.11
N LEU A 140 5.56 12.33 -6.38
CA LEU A 140 6.47 12.01 -7.47
C LEU A 140 5.86 12.35 -8.83
N GLU A 141 4.61 11.96 -9.08
CA GLU A 141 3.89 12.29 -10.31
C GLU A 141 3.81 13.82 -10.52
N THR A 142 3.49 14.57 -9.46
CA THR A 142 3.45 16.04 -9.51
C THR A 142 4.83 16.65 -9.77
N LEU A 143 5.89 16.09 -9.20
CA LEU A 143 7.25 16.57 -9.42
C LEU A 143 7.74 16.25 -10.84
N GLU A 144 7.39 15.08 -11.37
CA GLU A 144 7.75 14.66 -12.72
C GLU A 144 7.04 15.50 -13.79
N THR A 145 5.74 15.78 -13.61
CA THR A 145 5.00 16.67 -14.52
C THR A 145 5.61 18.07 -14.55
N HIS A 146 5.85 18.66 -13.38
CA HIS A 146 6.46 19.99 -13.30
C HIS A 146 7.89 20.02 -13.85
N LEU A 147 8.70 18.97 -13.60
CA LEU A 147 10.04 18.87 -14.17
C LEU A 147 9.99 18.79 -15.70
N ASN A 148 9.08 17.98 -16.26
CA ASN A 148 8.90 17.84 -17.69
C ASN A 148 8.42 19.13 -18.36
N GLU A 149 7.48 19.84 -17.73
CA GLU A 149 7.04 21.17 -18.19
C GLU A 149 8.23 22.13 -18.25
N GLN A 150 8.99 22.26 -17.16
CA GLN A 150 10.16 23.14 -17.10
C GLN A 150 11.23 22.75 -18.12
N LEU A 151 11.41 21.45 -18.37
CA LEU A 151 12.35 20.97 -19.40
C LEU A 151 11.92 21.41 -20.80
N GLN A 152 10.62 21.28 -21.11
CA GLN A 152 10.06 21.72 -22.40
C GLN A 152 10.26 23.22 -22.60
N TRP A 153 10.00 24.02 -21.55
CA TRP A 153 10.26 25.46 -21.56
C TRP A 153 11.73 25.75 -21.89
N VAL A 154 12.69 25.08 -21.24
CA VAL A 154 14.14 25.27 -21.45
C VAL A 154 14.59 24.84 -22.85
N THR A 155 14.03 23.76 -23.40
CA THR A 155 14.34 23.32 -24.78
C THR A 155 13.71 24.19 -25.87
N GLY A 156 12.67 24.96 -25.54
CA GLY A 156 11.98 25.88 -26.45
C GLY A 156 12.47 27.32 -26.42
N ILE A 157 13.49 27.64 -25.62
CA ILE A 157 13.96 29.03 -25.42
C ILE A 157 14.71 29.54 -26.66
N PRO A 158 14.30 30.68 -27.26
CA PRO A 158 15.09 31.35 -28.29
C PRO A 158 16.45 31.79 -27.75
N SER A 159 17.50 31.75 -28.57
CA SER A 159 18.89 32.07 -28.18
C SER A 159 19.08 33.43 -27.46
N CYS A 160 18.11 34.34 -27.56
CA CYS A 160 18.11 35.72 -27.06
C CYS A 160 17.90 35.89 -25.53
N VAL A 161 17.58 34.83 -24.77
CA VAL A 161 17.37 34.97 -23.31
C VAL A 161 18.69 35.24 -22.58
N PRO A 162 18.73 36.22 -21.63
CA PRO A 162 19.91 36.54 -20.84
C PRO A 162 20.49 35.33 -20.11
N GLU A 163 21.82 35.27 -20.01
CA GLU A 163 22.54 34.14 -19.40
C GLU A 163 22.22 33.99 -17.90
N ALA A 164 21.93 35.09 -17.20
CA ALA A 164 21.49 35.10 -15.82
C ALA A 164 20.13 34.38 -15.63
N ASP A 165 19.19 34.58 -16.55
CA ASP A 165 17.86 33.95 -16.50
C ASP A 165 17.96 32.44 -16.79
N LYS A 166 18.82 32.06 -17.74
CA LYS A 166 19.15 30.64 -18.00
C LYS A 166 19.77 29.98 -16.76
N ALA A 167 20.71 30.65 -16.09
CA ALA A 167 21.33 30.13 -14.88
C ALA A 167 20.34 29.93 -13.73
N LEU A 168 19.37 30.86 -13.56
CA LEU A 168 18.29 30.73 -12.58
C LEU A 168 17.39 29.52 -12.89
N GLN A 169 17.03 29.30 -14.15
CA GLN A 169 16.24 28.14 -14.58
C GLN A 169 16.97 26.81 -14.37
N PHE A 170 18.25 26.72 -14.73
CA PHE A 170 19.05 25.52 -14.46
C PHE A 170 19.19 25.25 -12.96
N LYS A 171 19.31 26.30 -12.14
CA LYS A 171 19.32 26.17 -10.68
C LYS A 171 17.98 25.63 -10.16
N ALA A 172 16.85 26.09 -10.71
CA ALA A 172 15.52 25.58 -10.37
C ALA A 172 15.34 24.11 -10.78
N LEU A 173 15.70 23.74 -12.01
CA LEU A 173 15.69 22.35 -12.49
C LEU A 173 16.54 21.43 -11.63
N ARG A 174 17.77 21.85 -11.28
CA ARG A 174 18.65 21.08 -10.40
C ARG A 174 18.03 20.90 -9.02
N LYS A 175 17.33 21.90 -8.48
CA LYS A 175 16.62 21.80 -7.20
C LYS A 175 15.47 20.80 -7.28
N MET A 176 14.68 20.82 -8.34
CA MET A 176 13.57 19.88 -8.54
C MET A 176 14.07 18.45 -8.71
N SER A 177 15.09 18.24 -9.56
CA SER A 177 15.71 16.93 -9.75
C SER A 177 16.25 16.35 -8.43
N LYS A 178 16.90 17.18 -7.59
CA LYS A 178 17.34 16.76 -6.25
C LYS A 178 16.18 16.40 -5.31
N ARG A 179 15.03 17.07 -5.44
CA ARG A 179 13.84 16.74 -4.66
C ARG A 179 13.23 15.43 -5.14
N LEU A 180 13.12 15.23 -6.45
CA LEU A 180 12.61 14.00 -7.06
C LEU A 180 13.41 12.78 -6.60
N THR A 181 14.74 12.83 -6.66
CA THR A 181 15.59 11.73 -6.20
C THR A 181 15.44 11.45 -4.70
N LYS A 182 15.27 12.50 -3.89
CA LYS A 182 15.03 12.37 -2.45
C LYS A 182 13.69 11.68 -2.15
N GLU A 183 12.61 12.12 -2.80
CA GLU A 183 11.29 11.50 -2.62
C GLU A 183 11.26 10.05 -3.12
N GLN A 184 11.94 9.76 -4.24
CA GLN A 184 12.06 8.41 -4.77
C GLN A 184 12.80 7.48 -3.79
N ALA A 185 13.93 7.95 -3.22
CA ALA A 185 14.66 7.18 -2.21
C ALA A 185 13.83 6.96 -0.93
N ALA A 186 13.02 7.94 -0.53
CA ALA A 186 12.11 7.80 0.60
C ALA A 186 11.01 6.77 0.31
N LYS A 187 10.45 6.75 -0.89
CA LYS A 187 9.48 5.72 -1.33
C LYS A 187 10.11 4.33 -1.29
N GLU A 188 11.30 4.15 -1.86
CA GLU A 188 12.01 2.86 -1.85
C GLU A 188 12.29 2.36 -0.43
N GLN A 189 12.55 3.27 0.51
CA GLN A 189 12.68 2.93 1.92
C GLN A 189 11.37 2.41 2.51
N LEU A 190 10.25 3.08 2.23
CA LEU A 190 8.92 2.65 2.67
C LEU A 190 8.52 1.30 2.06
N GLU A 191 8.83 1.06 0.79
CA GLU A 191 8.57 -0.22 0.14
C GLU A 191 9.36 -1.36 0.78
N ARG A 192 10.63 -1.12 1.14
CA ARG A 192 11.43 -2.09 1.90
C ARG A 192 10.85 -2.36 3.28
N GLU A 193 10.36 -1.34 3.96
CA GLU A 193 9.72 -1.50 5.27
C GLU A 193 8.40 -2.27 5.15
N ARG A 194 7.58 -1.96 4.15
CA ARG A 194 6.34 -2.70 3.82
C ARG A 194 6.64 -4.18 3.63
N ASP A 195 7.64 -4.51 2.84
CA ASP A 195 8.05 -5.90 2.58
C ASP A 195 8.52 -6.60 3.87
N GLN A 196 9.19 -5.89 4.78
CA GLN A 196 9.58 -6.43 6.09
C GLN A 196 8.36 -6.71 6.98
N VAL A 197 7.40 -5.78 7.04
CA VAL A 197 6.16 -5.97 7.80
C VAL A 197 5.36 -7.14 7.24
N MET A 198 5.23 -7.23 5.91
CA MET A 198 4.59 -8.37 5.22
C MET A 198 5.24 -9.70 5.60
N LYS A 199 6.58 -9.79 5.57
CA LYS A 199 7.31 -10.99 5.99
C LYS A 199 7.10 -11.34 7.45
N SER A 200 6.91 -10.34 8.33
CA SER A 200 6.69 -10.60 9.75
C SER A 200 5.41 -11.39 10.01
N PHE A 201 4.36 -11.21 9.19
CA PHE A 201 3.12 -11.99 9.30
C PHE A 201 3.32 -13.48 9.02
N LEU A 202 4.30 -13.84 8.18
CA LEU A 202 4.63 -15.24 7.88
C LEU A 202 5.40 -15.90 9.03
N ARG A 203 6.14 -15.10 9.80
CA ARG A 203 6.94 -15.57 10.93
C ARG A 203 6.14 -15.71 12.21
N THR A 204 5.01 -15.04 12.36
CA THR A 204 4.17 -15.18 13.55
C THR A 204 3.39 -16.49 13.51
N LYS A 205 3.46 -17.31 14.58
CA LYS A 205 2.61 -18.51 14.70
C LYS A 205 1.13 -18.18 14.46
N ARG A 206 0.43 -19.04 13.69
CA ARG A 206 -1.00 -19.31 13.90
C ARG A 206 -1.14 -20.00 15.28
N SER A 207 -1.16 -19.22 16.36
CA SER A 207 -1.74 -19.74 17.59
C SER A 207 -3.25 -19.73 17.38
N GLY A 208 -3.78 -20.90 17.01
CA GLY A 208 -5.20 -21.16 17.16
C GLY A 208 -5.57 -20.94 18.63
N SER A 209 -6.43 -19.97 18.85
CA SER A 209 -7.46 -20.05 19.87
C SER A 209 -8.58 -19.19 19.36
N TRP A 210 -9.69 -19.87 19.08
CA TRP A 210 -11.01 -19.29 18.96
C TRP A 210 -11.34 -18.47 20.21
#